data_AF-A0A903VGC0-F1
#
_entry.id   AF-A0A903VGC0-F1
#
_cell.length_a   1.000
_cell.length_b   1.000
_cell.length_c   1.000
_cell.angle_alpha   90.00
_cell.angle_beta   90.00
_cell.angle_gamma   90.00
#
_symmetry.space_group_name_H-M   'P 1'
#
loop_
_entity.id
_entity.type
_entity.pdbx_description
1 polymer ?
#
loop_
_entity_poly.entity_id
_entity_poly.type
_entity_poly.pdbx_seq_one_letter_code
_entity_poly.pdbx_strand_id
1 'polypeptide(L)'
;MDLEAQFLSLSTKFLFINCGGQSSEYRNELNTLLNELNGLDYKNQQIADVRAPIRLVESFVNIPTSEDTLIVKACCLTKTLISRQKITLPANVAAVQIGWLLKCLERCFYQVICEVLGTLQILMKHCGEHVAMFAEFLVSSNGMLVNLLADPDYRKVERGGRTYDRSSPEEIHLATVQCMEAFLVAAEGNVAMEKYLPVIGDSVVSLAFRAKSDWLPEASFYSLMISALNCLRLVSIQQEDWLREHLGQLLGVSKAYMMFGIPGINQPMAQRIMVSQQGVPEPQHIPINKGGKVPKTRKTRTIAKGKGGKSDAKKGTAAKTGSTWDENSRHPYSEKSFDLDSE
;
A
#
# COMPACT_ATOMS: atom_id res chain seq x y z
N MET A 1 1.47 29.09 -26.39
CA MET A 1 1.93 28.21 -27.49
C MET A 1 1.19 26.89 -27.32
N ASP A 2 0.64 26.35 -28.40
CA ASP A 2 -0.20 25.14 -28.39
C ASP A 2 0.62 23.91 -27.94
N LEU A 3 0.18 23.24 -26.87
CA LEU A 3 0.82 22.04 -26.32
C LEU A 3 0.89 20.93 -27.37
N GLU A 4 -0.18 20.74 -28.13
CA GLU A 4 -0.33 19.59 -29.03
C GLU A 4 0.65 19.70 -30.21
N ALA A 5 0.73 20.88 -30.84
CA ALA A 5 1.69 21.14 -31.90
C ALA A 5 3.16 20.96 -31.45
N GLN A 6 3.50 21.45 -30.25
CA GLN A 6 4.85 21.28 -29.69
C GLN A 6 5.15 19.82 -29.38
N PHE A 7 4.22 19.13 -28.72
CA PHE A 7 4.36 17.72 -28.40
C PHE A 7 4.56 16.89 -29.67
N LEU A 8 3.76 17.12 -30.71
CA LEU A 8 3.87 16.42 -31.99
C LEU A 8 5.23 16.66 -32.66
N SER A 9 5.71 17.90 -32.67
CA SER A 9 7.02 18.26 -33.23
C SER A 9 8.17 17.54 -32.50
N LEU A 10 8.19 17.64 -31.17
CA LEU A 10 9.24 17.04 -30.34
C LEU A 10 9.22 15.51 -30.37
N SER A 11 8.03 14.91 -30.28
CA SER A 11 7.87 13.45 -30.34
C SER A 11 8.26 12.90 -31.71
N THR A 12 7.93 13.58 -32.81
CA THR A 12 8.35 13.18 -34.16
C THR A 12 9.86 13.20 -34.30
N LYS A 13 10.51 14.26 -33.79
CA LYS A 13 11.98 14.35 -33.80
C LYS A 13 12.63 13.26 -32.94
N PHE A 14 12.07 12.99 -31.76
CA PHE A 14 12.51 11.90 -30.89
C PHE A 14 12.41 10.54 -31.58
N LEU A 15 11.28 10.25 -32.21
CA LEU A 15 11.05 8.99 -32.92
C LEU A 15 12.08 8.77 -34.04
N PHE A 16 12.41 9.82 -34.80
CA PHE A 16 13.41 9.73 -35.87
C PHE A 16 14.80 9.35 -35.33
N ILE A 17 15.23 9.97 -34.23
CA ILE A 17 16.57 9.74 -33.66
C ILE A 17 16.65 8.41 -32.93
N ASN A 18 15.62 8.07 -32.14
CA ASN A 18 15.60 6.85 -31.33
C ASN A 18 15.55 5.57 -32.20
N CYS A 19 15.17 5.69 -33.48
CA CYS A 19 15.26 4.60 -34.46
C CYS A 19 16.59 4.58 -35.25
N GLY A 20 17.45 5.59 -35.10
CA GLY A 20 18.47 5.96 -36.11
C GLY A 20 19.94 5.63 -35.80
N GLY A 21 20.32 5.19 -34.60
CA GLY A 21 21.69 4.72 -34.31
C GLY A 21 22.26 5.12 -32.95
N GLN A 22 23.29 4.39 -32.50
CA GLN A 22 23.81 4.38 -31.11
C GLN A 22 25.01 5.32 -30.87
N SER A 23 25.16 6.41 -31.64
CA SER A 23 26.23 7.41 -31.44
C SER A 23 26.03 8.23 -30.16
N SER A 24 27.12 8.73 -29.55
CA SER A 24 27.09 9.59 -28.36
C SER A 24 26.37 10.92 -28.60
N GLU A 25 26.43 11.46 -29.82
CA GLU A 25 25.73 12.69 -30.20
C GLU A 25 24.20 12.51 -30.14
N TYR A 26 23.70 11.35 -30.60
CA TYR A 26 22.27 11.03 -30.51
C TYR A 26 21.79 10.91 -29.07
N ARG A 27 22.62 10.42 -28.15
CA ARG A 27 22.25 10.32 -26.71
C ARG A 27 22.00 11.69 -26.09
N ASN A 28 22.86 12.66 -26.38
CA ASN A 28 22.70 14.03 -25.90
C ASN A 28 21.43 14.66 -26.50
N GLU A 29 21.16 14.41 -27.78
CA GLU A 29 19.96 14.93 -28.43
C GLU A 29 18.67 14.31 -27.86
N LEU A 30 18.63 12.99 -27.66
CA LEU A 30 17.52 12.31 -26.98
C LEU A 30 17.29 12.86 -25.56
N ASN A 31 18.38 13.09 -24.83
CA ASN A 31 18.32 13.66 -23.48
C ASN A 31 17.71 15.07 -23.47
N THR A 32 18.05 15.91 -24.45
CA THR A 32 17.49 17.24 -24.64
C THR A 32 16.02 17.17 -25.03
N LEU A 33 15.65 16.29 -25.97
CA LEU A 33 14.25 16.12 -26.39
C LEU A 33 13.36 15.63 -25.25
N LEU A 34 13.84 14.69 -24.44
CA LEU A 34 13.11 14.25 -23.26
C LEU A 34 12.97 15.36 -22.21
N ASN A 35 13.95 16.25 -22.07
CA ASN A 35 13.82 17.43 -21.21
C ASN A 35 12.74 18.38 -21.72
N GLU A 36 12.77 18.71 -23.02
CA GLU A 36 11.79 19.58 -23.64
C GLU A 36 10.38 19.00 -23.56
N LEU A 37 10.23 17.70 -23.85
CA LEU A 37 8.96 16.98 -23.71
C LEU A 37 8.46 16.98 -22.27
N ASN A 38 9.31 16.72 -21.27
CA ASN A 38 8.91 16.79 -19.86
C ASN A 38 8.61 18.23 -19.40
N GLY A 39 9.19 19.24 -20.05
CA GLY A 39 9.02 20.65 -19.74
C GLY A 39 7.74 21.28 -20.30
N LEU A 40 6.97 20.56 -21.12
CA LEU A 40 5.71 21.07 -21.66
C LEU A 40 4.64 21.28 -20.57
N ASP A 41 3.72 22.21 -20.82
CA ASP A 41 2.66 22.57 -19.86
C ASP A 41 1.45 21.61 -19.90
N TYR A 42 1.65 20.41 -19.35
CA TYR A 42 0.57 19.43 -19.18
C TYR A 42 -0.42 19.80 -18.05
N LYS A 43 -0.31 20.97 -17.38
CA LYS A 43 -1.21 21.32 -16.23
C LYS A 43 -2.44 21.99 -16.78
N ASN A 44 -2.22 22.92 -17.70
CA ASN A 44 -3.25 23.80 -18.20
C ASN A 44 -3.81 23.37 -19.57
N GLN A 45 -3.18 22.37 -20.22
CA GLN A 45 -3.54 21.91 -21.56
C GLN A 45 -3.61 20.39 -21.62
N GLN A 46 -4.42 19.87 -22.55
CA GLN A 46 -4.63 18.44 -22.80
C GLN A 46 -4.29 18.11 -24.25
N ILE A 47 -3.66 16.97 -24.49
CA ILE A 47 -3.41 16.43 -25.83
C ILE A 47 -4.68 15.68 -26.29
N ALA A 48 -5.30 16.13 -27.38
CA ALA A 48 -6.50 15.48 -27.92
C ALA A 48 -6.15 14.22 -28.73
N ASP A 49 -5.13 14.29 -29.61
CA ASP A 49 -4.70 13.14 -30.40
C ASP A 49 -3.74 12.23 -29.62
N VAL A 50 -4.30 11.13 -29.09
CA VAL A 50 -3.55 10.13 -28.32
C VAL A 50 -2.56 9.31 -29.15
N ARG A 51 -2.59 9.36 -30.48
CA ARG A 51 -1.73 8.54 -31.34
C ARG A 51 -0.25 8.89 -31.19
N ALA A 52 0.08 10.18 -31.12
CA ALA A 52 1.47 10.63 -30.98
C ALA A 52 2.05 10.23 -29.60
N PRO A 53 1.36 10.44 -28.46
CA PRO A 53 1.82 9.94 -27.17
C PRO A 53 2.00 8.43 -27.11
N ILE A 54 1.07 7.64 -27.66
CA ILE A 54 1.17 6.17 -27.67
C ILE A 54 2.42 5.74 -28.45
N ARG A 55 2.63 6.27 -29.66
CA ARG A 55 3.82 5.97 -30.48
C ARG A 55 5.12 6.37 -29.79
N LEU A 56 5.13 7.51 -29.12
CA LEU A 56 6.28 7.97 -28.36
C LEU A 56 6.62 6.96 -27.26
N VAL A 57 5.64 6.56 -26.45
CA VAL A 57 5.81 5.57 -25.38
C VAL A 57 6.30 4.24 -25.97
N GLU A 58 5.66 3.74 -27.03
CA GLU A 58 6.08 2.52 -27.73
C GLU A 58 7.58 2.52 -28.07
N SER A 59 8.12 3.68 -28.48
CA SER A 59 9.53 3.80 -28.85
C SER A 59 10.51 3.76 -27.68
N PHE A 60 10.08 3.96 -26.43
CA PHE A 60 11.00 4.00 -25.29
C PHE A 60 11.78 2.69 -25.08
N VAL A 61 11.26 1.56 -25.56
CA VAL A 61 11.98 0.28 -25.51
C VAL A 61 13.27 0.26 -26.32
N ASN A 62 13.46 1.21 -27.25
CA ASN A 62 14.69 1.37 -28.02
C ASN A 62 15.80 2.09 -27.23
N ILE A 63 15.46 2.73 -26.10
CA ILE A 63 16.45 3.32 -25.20
C ILE A 63 17.26 2.17 -24.57
N PRO A 64 18.60 2.16 -24.70
CA PRO A 64 19.42 1.12 -24.12
C PRO A 64 19.28 1.07 -22.60
N THR A 65 19.25 -0.14 -22.04
CA THR A 65 19.13 -0.39 -20.60
C THR A 65 20.33 0.09 -19.77
N SER A 66 21.36 0.64 -20.42
CA SER A 66 22.52 1.28 -19.79
C SER A 66 22.40 2.79 -19.64
N GLU A 67 21.32 3.41 -20.14
CA GLU A 67 21.15 4.86 -20.19
C GLU A 67 20.20 5.39 -19.11
N ASP A 68 20.66 5.38 -17.86
CA ASP A 68 19.87 5.63 -16.64
C ASP A 68 19.12 6.96 -16.68
N THR A 69 19.81 8.00 -17.15
CA THR A 69 19.24 9.34 -17.26
C THR A 69 18.09 9.38 -18.27
N LEU A 70 18.21 8.65 -19.39
CA LEU A 70 17.14 8.57 -20.39
C LEU A 70 15.96 7.77 -19.85
N ILE A 71 16.24 6.66 -19.15
CA ILE A 71 15.21 5.81 -18.52
C ILE A 71 14.39 6.63 -17.51
N VAL A 72 15.03 7.37 -16.59
CA VAL A 72 14.32 8.22 -15.62
C VAL A 72 13.42 9.23 -16.31
N LYS A 73 13.90 9.88 -17.37
CA LYS A 73 13.11 10.87 -18.10
C LYS A 73 11.96 10.25 -18.90
N ALA A 74 12.16 9.07 -19.45
CA ALA A 74 11.12 8.30 -20.12
C ALA A 74 10.04 7.82 -19.13
N CYS A 75 10.44 7.35 -17.94
CA CYS A 75 9.55 7.04 -16.82
C CYS A 75 8.72 8.27 -16.41
N CYS A 76 9.38 9.40 -16.14
CA CYS A 76 8.70 10.66 -15.78
C CYS A 76 7.68 11.11 -16.84
N LEU A 77 8.05 11.04 -18.11
CA LEU A 77 7.18 11.40 -19.22
C LEU A 77 5.99 10.43 -19.32
N THR A 78 6.24 9.12 -19.23
CA THR A 78 5.19 8.09 -19.23
C THR A 78 4.18 8.33 -18.10
N LYS A 79 4.67 8.57 -16.87
CA LYS A 79 3.80 8.88 -15.72
C LYS A 79 2.95 10.13 -15.98
N THR A 80 3.54 11.17 -16.57
CA THR A 80 2.84 12.42 -16.91
C THR A 80 1.75 12.18 -17.96
N LEU A 81 2.07 11.48 -19.05
CA LEU A 81 1.12 11.18 -20.12
C LEU A 81 -0.06 10.34 -19.62
N ILE A 82 0.20 9.29 -18.85
CA ILE A 82 -0.87 8.41 -18.37
C ILE A 82 -1.67 9.08 -17.24
N SER A 83 -0.99 9.61 -16.21
CA SER A 83 -1.68 10.04 -14.99
C SER A 83 -2.30 11.42 -15.09
N ARG A 84 -1.63 12.34 -15.81
CA ARG A 84 -2.04 13.76 -15.88
C ARG A 84 -2.74 14.11 -17.18
N GLN A 85 -2.30 13.54 -18.31
CA GLN A 85 -3.01 13.67 -19.58
C GLN A 85 -4.09 12.59 -19.79
N LYS A 86 -4.24 11.65 -18.84
CA LYS A 86 -5.26 10.59 -18.86
C LYS A 86 -5.22 9.71 -20.12
N ILE A 87 -4.04 9.59 -20.73
CA ILE A 87 -3.86 8.77 -21.93
C ILE A 87 -3.95 7.30 -21.54
N THR A 88 -4.88 6.59 -22.16
CA THR A 88 -5.04 5.14 -21.97
C THR A 88 -4.16 4.41 -22.97
N LEU A 89 -3.23 3.59 -22.47
CA LEU A 89 -2.37 2.77 -23.31
C LEU A 89 -3.07 1.46 -23.73
N PRO A 90 -2.85 0.99 -24.97
CA PRO A 90 -3.18 -0.38 -25.36
C PRO A 90 -2.42 -1.41 -24.52
N ALA A 91 -3.04 -2.56 -24.26
CA ALA A 91 -2.48 -3.58 -23.36
C ALA A 91 -1.15 -4.17 -23.84
N ASN A 92 -1.01 -4.38 -25.15
CA ASN A 92 0.24 -4.82 -25.77
C ASN A 92 1.37 -3.80 -25.60
N VAL A 93 1.06 -2.51 -25.70
CA VAL A 93 2.04 -1.43 -25.48
C VAL A 93 2.50 -1.45 -24.03
N ALA A 94 1.56 -1.50 -23.08
CA ALA A 94 1.88 -1.57 -21.67
C ALA A 94 2.74 -2.80 -21.33
N ALA A 95 2.39 -3.99 -21.85
CA ALA A 95 3.16 -5.21 -21.64
C ALA A 95 4.59 -5.13 -22.20
N VAL A 96 4.78 -4.55 -23.39
CA VAL A 96 6.10 -4.34 -23.99
C VAL A 96 6.94 -3.35 -23.16
N GLN A 97 6.33 -2.26 -22.68
CA GLN A 97 7.00 -1.31 -21.77
C GLN A 97 7.40 -1.96 -20.45
N ILE A 98 6.51 -2.75 -19.83
CA ILE A 98 6.81 -3.50 -18.61
C ILE A 98 8.01 -4.41 -18.87
N GLY A 99 8.01 -5.20 -19.95
CA GLY A 99 9.13 -6.08 -20.29
C GLY A 99 10.47 -5.35 -20.45
N TRP A 100 10.47 -4.15 -21.05
CA TRP A 100 11.68 -3.31 -21.12
C TRP A 100 12.11 -2.80 -19.75
N LEU A 101 11.19 -2.29 -18.93
CA LEU A 101 11.48 -1.82 -17.58
C LEU A 101 12.02 -2.93 -16.65
N LEU A 102 11.51 -4.16 -16.78
CA LEU A 102 12.05 -5.30 -16.03
C LEU A 102 13.51 -5.60 -16.41
N LYS A 103 13.87 -5.50 -17.70
CA LYS A 103 15.26 -5.61 -18.15
C LYS A 103 16.14 -4.49 -17.60
N CYS A 104 15.59 -3.29 -17.42
CA CYS A 104 16.30 -2.20 -16.74
C CYS A 104 16.59 -2.55 -15.27
N LEU A 105 15.64 -3.19 -14.57
CA LEU A 105 15.85 -3.67 -13.18
C LEU A 105 16.88 -4.80 -13.08
N GLU A 106 16.93 -5.72 -14.05
CA GLU A 106 17.93 -6.81 -14.08
C GLU A 106 19.38 -6.29 -14.08
N ARG A 107 19.63 -5.17 -14.75
CA ARG A 107 20.98 -4.59 -14.93
C ARG A 107 21.43 -3.66 -13.80
N CYS A 108 20.72 -3.70 -12.67
CA CYS A 108 21.11 -3.14 -11.37
C CYS A 108 21.11 -1.60 -11.30
N PHE A 109 20.04 -1.01 -10.76
CA PHE A 109 19.94 0.46 -10.59
C PHE A 109 19.23 0.93 -9.33
N TYR A 110 20.00 1.14 -8.26
CA TYR A 110 19.53 1.89 -7.09
C TYR A 110 19.09 3.32 -7.44
N GLN A 111 19.64 3.91 -8.51
CA GLN A 111 19.35 5.30 -8.90
C GLN A 111 18.03 5.47 -9.66
N VAL A 112 17.54 4.43 -10.34
CA VAL A 112 16.31 4.52 -11.17
C VAL A 112 15.19 3.64 -10.64
N ILE A 113 15.44 2.87 -9.58
CA ILE A 113 14.51 1.86 -9.08
C ILE A 113 13.14 2.43 -8.73
N CYS A 114 13.09 3.52 -7.96
CA CYS A 114 11.81 4.14 -7.57
C CYS A 114 11.06 4.70 -8.79
N GLU A 115 11.79 5.24 -9.76
CA GLU A 115 11.20 5.74 -11.02
C GLU A 115 10.63 4.61 -11.88
N VAL A 116 11.36 3.50 -11.98
CA VAL A 116 10.92 2.31 -12.70
C VAL A 116 9.73 1.65 -12.00
N LEU A 117 9.81 1.40 -10.70
CA LEU A 117 8.73 0.80 -9.91
C LEU A 117 7.46 1.66 -9.94
N GLY A 118 7.59 2.98 -9.79
CA GLY A 118 6.46 3.91 -9.91
C GLY A 118 5.85 3.92 -11.31
N THR A 119 6.64 3.71 -12.35
CA THR A 119 6.13 3.62 -13.73
C THR A 119 5.46 2.26 -13.97
N LEU A 120 6.04 1.17 -13.49
CA LEU A 120 5.42 -0.16 -13.51
C LEU A 120 4.05 -0.14 -12.82
N GLN A 121 3.93 0.48 -11.65
CA GLN A 121 2.66 0.63 -10.93
C GLN A 121 1.53 1.18 -11.82
N ILE A 122 1.85 2.16 -12.67
CA ILE A 122 0.87 2.79 -13.55
C ILE A 122 0.59 1.90 -14.76
N LEU A 123 1.63 1.29 -15.35
CA LEU A 123 1.49 0.42 -16.53
C LEU A 123 0.72 -0.87 -16.24
N MET A 124 0.82 -1.44 -15.03
CA MET A 124 0.09 -2.65 -14.65
C MET A 124 -1.41 -2.50 -14.85
N LYS A 125 -1.96 -1.29 -14.60
CA LYS A 125 -3.39 -0.98 -14.79
C LYS A 125 -3.84 -1.07 -16.26
N HIS A 126 -2.91 -0.98 -17.20
CA HIS A 126 -3.17 -1.06 -18.64
C HIS A 126 -2.82 -2.43 -19.23
N CYS A 127 -2.13 -3.28 -18.49
CA CYS A 127 -1.56 -4.53 -19.00
C CYS A 127 -2.63 -5.61 -19.30
N GLY A 128 -3.77 -5.54 -18.61
CA GLY A 128 -4.88 -6.50 -18.77
C GLY A 128 -4.43 -7.94 -18.51
N GLU A 129 -4.85 -8.87 -19.36
CA GLU A 129 -4.56 -10.31 -19.24
C GLU A 129 -3.07 -10.68 -19.25
N HIS A 130 -2.20 -9.81 -19.77
CA HIS A 130 -0.76 -10.03 -19.89
C HIS A 130 -0.02 -9.95 -18.55
N VAL A 131 -0.66 -9.45 -17.48
CA VAL A 131 -0.01 -9.22 -16.18
C VAL A 131 0.65 -10.48 -15.60
N ALA A 132 0.00 -11.65 -15.76
CA ALA A 132 0.49 -12.91 -15.20
C ALA A 132 1.82 -13.38 -15.80
N MET A 133 2.17 -12.93 -17.01
CA MET A 133 3.45 -13.25 -17.64
C MET A 133 4.65 -12.73 -16.84
N PHE A 134 4.45 -11.71 -16.01
CA PHE A 134 5.51 -11.08 -15.21
C PHE A 134 5.61 -11.64 -13.79
N ALA A 135 4.70 -12.54 -13.40
CA ALA A 135 4.59 -13.02 -12.03
C ALA A 135 5.86 -13.73 -11.54
N GLU A 136 6.42 -14.62 -12.35
CA GLU A 136 7.63 -15.37 -12.00
C GLU A 136 8.81 -14.44 -11.69
N PHE A 137 8.97 -13.37 -12.47
CA PHE A 137 10.05 -12.41 -12.28
C PHE A 137 9.80 -11.48 -11.09
N LEU A 138 8.55 -11.06 -10.87
CA LEU A 138 8.23 -10.03 -9.88
C LEU A 138 8.01 -10.59 -8.47
N VAL A 139 7.28 -11.70 -8.35
CA VAL A 139 6.67 -12.12 -7.08
C VAL A 139 6.85 -13.60 -6.74
N SER A 140 7.64 -14.36 -7.51
CA SER A 140 8.09 -15.69 -7.07
C SER A 140 8.92 -15.57 -5.78
N SER A 141 9.25 -16.70 -5.14
CA SER A 141 10.12 -16.72 -3.96
C SER A 141 11.48 -16.05 -4.20
N ASN A 142 11.96 -16.04 -5.45
CA ASN A 142 13.16 -15.32 -5.89
C ASN A 142 12.84 -14.08 -6.73
N GLY A 143 11.58 -13.63 -6.69
CA GLY A 143 11.07 -12.49 -7.43
C GLY A 143 11.71 -11.18 -6.99
N MET A 144 11.79 -10.23 -7.91
CA MET A 144 12.42 -8.94 -7.67
C MET A 144 11.77 -8.17 -6.51
N LEU A 145 10.43 -8.08 -6.48
CA LEU A 145 9.73 -7.30 -5.46
C LEU A 145 9.83 -7.94 -4.08
N VAL A 146 9.74 -9.26 -4.00
CA VAL A 146 9.92 -10.03 -2.76
C VAL A 146 11.30 -9.79 -2.17
N ASN A 147 12.35 -9.87 -3.00
CA ASN A 147 13.72 -9.64 -2.55
C ASN A 147 13.98 -8.18 -2.15
N LEU A 148 13.40 -7.20 -2.85
CA LEU A 148 13.53 -5.79 -2.49
C LEU A 148 12.85 -5.43 -1.16
N LEU A 149 11.78 -6.14 -0.78
CA LEU A 149 11.17 -5.98 0.55
C LEU A 149 12.02 -6.62 1.66
N ALA A 150 12.72 -7.71 1.36
CA ALA A 150 13.63 -8.34 2.30
C ALA A 150 14.89 -7.50 2.51
N ASP A 151 15.53 -7.13 1.39
CA ASP A 151 16.79 -6.40 1.32
C ASP A 151 16.70 -5.28 0.25
N PRO A 152 16.61 -4.00 0.64
CA PRO A 152 16.56 -2.88 -0.32
C PRO A 152 17.88 -2.68 -1.08
N ASP A 153 18.97 -3.31 -0.64
CA ASP A 153 20.25 -3.36 -1.36
C ASP A 153 20.36 -4.60 -2.28
N TYR A 154 19.28 -5.36 -2.47
CA TYR A 154 19.25 -6.50 -3.38
C TYR A 154 19.75 -6.13 -4.79
N ARG A 155 20.75 -6.86 -5.28
CA ARG A 155 21.45 -6.63 -6.57
C ARG A 155 22.02 -5.22 -6.72
N LYS A 156 22.35 -4.54 -5.63
CA LYS A 156 23.04 -3.25 -5.67
C LYS A 156 24.42 -3.39 -6.31
N VAL A 157 24.66 -2.62 -7.36
CA VAL A 157 25.97 -2.48 -7.99
C VAL A 157 26.41 -1.04 -7.82
N GLU A 158 27.49 -0.83 -7.05
CA GLU A 158 28.10 0.49 -6.90
C GLU A 158 28.86 0.84 -8.19
N ARG A 159 28.25 1.65 -9.07
CA ARG A 159 28.97 2.26 -10.19
C ARG A 159 29.67 3.52 -9.68
N GLY A 160 31.00 3.49 -9.65
CA GLY A 160 31.82 4.60 -9.19
C GLY A 160 31.56 5.90 -9.93
N GLY A 161 31.58 7.02 -9.19
CA GLY A 161 31.94 8.33 -9.74
C GLY A 161 30.82 9.34 -10.01
N ARG A 162 29.54 9.06 -9.75
CA ARG A 162 28.49 10.09 -9.87
C ARG A 162 27.55 10.10 -8.66
N THR A 163 27.54 11.22 -7.96
CA THR A 163 26.57 11.59 -6.92
C THR A 163 25.23 11.91 -7.58
N TYR A 164 24.47 10.88 -7.93
CA TYR A 164 23.02 11.04 -8.12
C TYR A 164 22.35 10.94 -6.75
N ASP A 165 21.28 11.70 -6.54
CA ASP A 165 20.42 11.55 -5.36
C ASP A 165 19.97 10.08 -5.30
N ARG A 166 20.39 9.40 -4.24
CA ARG A 166 20.14 7.99 -4.04
C ARG A 166 18.77 7.85 -3.38
N SER A 167 17.88 7.03 -3.94
CA SER A 167 16.63 6.69 -3.26
C SER A 167 16.93 6.05 -1.92
N SER A 168 16.29 6.47 -0.83
CA SER A 168 16.57 5.84 0.46
C SER A 168 16.04 4.39 0.49
N PRO A 169 16.59 3.50 1.35
CA PRO A 169 16.05 2.15 1.52
C PRO A 169 14.54 2.14 1.81
N GLU A 170 14.06 3.13 2.54
CA GLU A 170 12.66 3.30 2.92
C GLU A 170 11.79 3.74 1.73
N GLU A 171 12.31 4.60 0.85
CA GLU A 171 11.66 4.96 -0.41
C GLU A 171 11.54 3.75 -1.35
N ILE A 172 12.55 2.87 -1.34
CA ILE A 172 12.51 1.61 -2.10
C ILE A 172 11.44 0.67 -1.56
N HIS A 173 11.34 0.51 -0.23
CA HIS A 173 10.25 -0.27 0.37
C HIS A 173 8.87 0.28 -0.04
N LEU A 174 8.69 1.60 0.02
CA LEU A 174 7.44 2.25 -0.42
C LEU A 174 7.13 1.98 -1.89
N ALA A 175 8.08 2.25 -2.78
CA ALA A 175 7.89 2.03 -4.22
C ALA A 175 7.62 0.55 -4.54
N THR A 176 8.29 -0.36 -3.82
CA THR A 176 8.14 -1.81 -4.00
C THR A 176 6.76 -2.27 -3.57
N VAL A 177 6.27 -1.88 -2.39
CA VAL A 177 4.94 -2.30 -1.94
C VAL A 177 3.84 -1.69 -2.79
N GLN A 178 4.00 -0.45 -3.26
CA GLN A 178 3.05 0.19 -4.19
C GLN A 178 3.01 -0.52 -5.55
N CYS A 179 4.16 -0.92 -6.06
CA CYS A 179 4.23 -1.72 -7.29
C CYS A 179 3.61 -3.11 -7.09
N MET A 180 3.85 -3.74 -5.93
CA MET A 180 3.27 -5.04 -5.57
C MET A 180 1.74 -4.97 -5.44
N GLU A 181 1.21 -3.91 -4.82
CA GLU A 181 -0.23 -3.65 -4.73
C GLU A 181 -0.84 -3.51 -6.13
N ALA A 182 -0.27 -2.67 -6.99
CA ALA A 182 -0.78 -2.46 -8.34
C ALA A 182 -0.72 -3.74 -9.18
N PHE A 183 0.30 -4.56 -8.98
CA PHE A 183 0.41 -5.88 -9.60
C PHE A 183 -0.71 -6.82 -9.12
N LEU A 184 -0.96 -6.91 -7.80
CA LEU A 184 -2.05 -7.71 -7.23
C LEU A 184 -3.43 -7.28 -7.75
N VAL A 185 -3.68 -5.96 -7.82
CA VAL A 185 -4.93 -5.40 -8.36
C VAL A 185 -5.09 -5.77 -9.84
N ALA A 186 -4.03 -5.63 -10.65
CA ALA A 186 -4.08 -5.99 -12.07
C ALA A 186 -4.26 -7.51 -12.28
N ALA A 187 -3.78 -8.32 -11.34
CA ALA A 187 -3.86 -9.77 -11.31
C ALA A 187 -5.16 -10.33 -10.71
N GLU A 188 -6.06 -9.49 -10.21
CA GLU A 188 -7.27 -9.93 -9.49
C GLU A 188 -8.13 -10.87 -10.36
N GLY A 189 -8.48 -12.04 -9.82
CA GLY A 189 -9.25 -13.07 -10.52
C GLY A 189 -8.43 -13.95 -11.48
N ASN A 190 -7.11 -13.76 -11.58
CA ASN A 190 -6.25 -14.61 -12.40
C ASN A 190 -5.78 -15.86 -11.62
N VAL A 191 -6.32 -17.03 -11.95
CA VAL A 191 -6.01 -18.30 -11.28
C VAL A 191 -4.51 -18.64 -11.30
N ALA A 192 -3.76 -18.22 -12.33
CA ALA A 192 -2.31 -18.46 -12.41
C ALA A 192 -1.53 -17.77 -11.29
N MET A 193 -2.14 -16.80 -10.60
CA MET A 193 -1.54 -15.98 -9.57
C MET A 193 -1.64 -16.60 -8.17
N GLU A 194 -2.57 -17.52 -7.96
CA GLU A 194 -2.87 -18.11 -6.64
C GLU A 194 -1.63 -18.68 -5.95
N LYS A 195 -0.76 -19.36 -6.72
CA LYS A 195 0.48 -19.97 -6.18
C LYS A 195 1.50 -18.96 -5.63
N TYR A 196 1.44 -17.70 -6.03
CA TYR A 196 2.37 -16.66 -5.57
C TYR A 196 1.83 -15.87 -4.37
N LEU A 197 0.52 -15.93 -4.11
CA LEU A 197 -0.14 -15.12 -3.08
C LEU A 197 0.43 -15.37 -1.67
N PRO A 198 0.73 -16.61 -1.22
CA PRO A 198 1.35 -16.83 0.08
C PRO A 198 2.70 -16.12 0.24
N VAL A 199 3.57 -16.23 -0.78
CA VAL A 199 4.90 -15.60 -0.78
C VAL A 199 4.80 -14.07 -0.68
N ILE A 200 3.86 -13.49 -1.42
CA ILE A 200 3.56 -12.05 -1.37
C ILE A 200 3.09 -11.68 0.03
N GLY A 201 2.12 -12.43 0.58
CA GLY A 201 1.59 -12.23 1.93
C GLY A 201 2.69 -12.23 2.98
N ASP A 202 3.54 -13.25 3.01
CA ASP A 202 4.63 -13.40 3.98
C ASP A 202 5.62 -12.23 3.92
N SER A 203 5.95 -11.80 2.70
CA SER A 203 6.88 -10.69 2.46
C SER A 203 6.31 -9.37 3.00
N VAL A 204 5.02 -9.10 2.74
CA VAL A 204 4.35 -7.87 3.20
C VAL A 204 4.10 -7.89 4.70
N VAL A 205 3.74 -9.05 5.29
CA VAL A 205 3.63 -9.20 6.75
C VAL A 205 4.99 -8.90 7.39
N SER A 206 6.08 -9.46 6.87
CA SER A 206 7.42 -9.21 7.39
C SER A 206 7.79 -7.72 7.36
N LEU A 207 7.48 -7.04 6.26
CA LEU A 207 7.65 -5.59 6.15
C LEU A 207 6.83 -4.83 7.20
N ALA A 208 5.54 -5.15 7.34
CA ALA A 208 4.64 -4.47 8.27
C ALA A 208 5.07 -4.61 9.75
N PHE A 209 5.75 -5.70 10.11
CA PHE A 209 6.32 -5.87 11.45
C PHE A 209 7.64 -5.12 11.66
N ARG A 210 8.40 -4.87 10.58
CA ARG A 210 9.68 -4.16 10.61
C ARG A 210 9.53 -2.65 10.50
N ALA A 211 8.50 -2.18 9.80
CA ALA A 211 8.27 -0.78 9.47
C ALA A 211 8.13 0.08 10.72
N LYS A 212 8.86 1.20 10.76
CA LYS A 212 8.81 2.18 11.84
C LYS A 212 8.34 3.52 11.32
N SER A 213 7.62 4.27 12.15
CA SER A 213 7.01 5.55 11.76
C SER A 213 8.02 6.65 11.46
N ASP A 214 9.28 6.48 11.86
CA ASP A 214 10.39 7.41 11.61
C ASP A 214 11.14 7.14 10.29
N TRP A 215 10.81 6.07 9.57
CA TRP A 215 11.43 5.71 8.29
C TRP A 215 11.19 6.74 7.18
N LEU A 216 9.98 7.30 7.16
CA LEU A 216 9.52 8.17 6.08
C LEU A 216 8.78 9.37 6.67
N PRO A 217 8.68 10.48 5.92
CA PRO A 217 7.73 11.54 6.23
C PRO A 217 6.33 10.97 6.39
N GLU A 218 5.53 11.56 7.27
CA GLU A 218 4.24 11.02 7.71
C GLU A 218 3.32 10.59 6.55
N ALA A 219 3.17 11.45 5.53
CA ALA A 219 2.38 11.17 4.32
C ALA A 219 2.87 9.95 3.53
N SER A 220 4.19 9.80 3.40
CA SER A 220 4.81 8.66 2.72
C SER A 220 4.70 7.39 3.55
N PHE A 221 4.79 7.48 4.88
CA PHE A 221 4.57 6.36 5.77
C PHE A 221 3.11 5.87 5.75
N TYR A 222 2.13 6.78 5.73
CA TYR A 222 0.73 6.39 5.50
C TYR A 222 0.57 5.64 4.18
N SER A 223 1.19 6.14 3.11
CA SER A 223 1.13 5.50 1.80
C SER A 223 1.73 4.08 1.83
N LEU A 224 2.86 3.90 2.53
CA LEU A 224 3.49 2.59 2.74
C LEU A 224 2.52 1.61 3.41
N MET A 225 1.93 2.04 4.54
CA MET A 225 1.06 1.18 5.34
C MET A 225 -0.28 0.89 4.65
N ILE A 226 -0.88 1.86 3.97
CA ILE A 226 -2.10 1.66 3.18
C ILE A 226 -1.85 0.61 2.09
N SER A 227 -0.78 0.77 1.31
CA SER A 227 -0.43 -0.19 0.25
C SER A 227 -0.12 -1.58 0.81
N ALA A 228 0.59 -1.67 1.93
CA ALA A 228 0.84 -2.94 2.61
C ALA A 228 -0.47 -3.61 3.05
N LEU A 229 -1.35 -2.88 3.74
CA LEU A 229 -2.65 -3.41 4.19
C LEU A 229 -3.54 -3.82 3.02
N ASN A 230 -3.53 -3.09 1.91
CA ASN A 230 -4.25 -3.47 0.70
C ASN A 230 -3.70 -4.75 0.08
N CYS A 231 -2.38 -4.93 0.02
CA CYS A 231 -1.78 -6.20 -0.40
C CYS A 231 -2.26 -7.35 0.47
N LEU A 232 -2.19 -7.19 1.80
CA LEU A 232 -2.62 -8.21 2.76
C LEU A 232 -4.11 -8.54 2.62
N ARG A 233 -4.95 -7.52 2.40
CA ARG A 233 -6.38 -7.71 2.13
C ARG A 233 -6.60 -8.54 0.86
N LEU A 234 -5.94 -8.19 -0.24
CA LEU A 234 -6.09 -8.89 -1.53
C LEU A 234 -5.64 -10.35 -1.45
N VAL A 235 -4.54 -10.62 -0.74
CA VAL A 235 -4.07 -11.99 -0.48
C VAL A 235 -5.06 -12.75 0.41
N SER A 236 -5.52 -12.13 1.51
CA SER A 236 -6.41 -12.78 2.49
C SER A 236 -7.76 -13.18 1.89
N ILE A 237 -8.30 -12.38 0.96
CA ILE A 237 -9.57 -12.69 0.29
C ILE A 237 -9.45 -13.92 -0.62
N GLN A 238 -8.28 -14.13 -1.21
CA GLN A 238 -8.05 -15.18 -2.20
C GLN A 238 -7.41 -16.45 -1.63
N GLN A 239 -6.82 -16.39 -0.43
CA GLN A 239 -6.10 -17.51 0.20
C GLN A 239 -6.58 -17.73 1.64
N GLU A 240 -7.63 -18.53 1.80
CA GLU A 240 -8.23 -18.79 3.11
C GLU A 240 -7.27 -19.52 4.07
N ASP A 241 -6.53 -20.51 3.58
CA ASP A 241 -5.59 -21.26 4.42
C ASP A 241 -4.43 -20.39 4.91
N TRP A 242 -3.87 -19.56 4.02
CA TRP A 242 -2.87 -18.57 4.40
C TRP A 242 -3.40 -17.58 5.44
N LEU A 243 -4.64 -17.09 5.27
CA LEU A 243 -5.31 -16.21 6.22
C LEU A 243 -5.44 -16.88 7.60
N ARG A 244 -5.84 -18.15 7.66
CA ARG A 244 -5.98 -18.89 8.93
C ARG A 244 -4.65 -19.01 9.67
N GLU A 245 -3.56 -19.29 8.94
CA GLU A 245 -2.22 -19.40 9.52
C GLU A 245 -1.69 -18.05 10.04
N HIS A 246 -1.98 -16.97 9.31
CA HIS A 246 -1.46 -15.62 9.57
C HIS A 246 -2.41 -14.72 10.37
N LEU A 247 -3.60 -15.21 10.76
CA LEU A 247 -4.65 -14.42 11.41
C LEU A 247 -4.13 -13.62 12.62
N GLY A 248 -3.33 -14.26 13.48
CA GLY A 248 -2.74 -13.61 14.65
C GLY A 248 -1.77 -12.48 14.30
N GLN A 249 -1.03 -12.61 13.19
CA GLN A 249 -0.13 -11.55 12.70
C GLN A 249 -0.93 -10.40 12.09
N LEU A 250 -1.94 -10.71 11.26
CA LEU A 250 -2.80 -9.71 10.62
C LEU A 250 -3.58 -8.88 11.65
N LEU A 251 -4.13 -9.51 12.68
CA LEU A 251 -4.76 -8.80 13.80
C LEU A 251 -3.75 -7.93 14.57
N GLY A 252 -2.52 -8.42 14.71
CA GLY A 252 -1.41 -7.68 15.31
C GLY A 252 -1.06 -6.39 14.58
N VAL A 253 -0.89 -6.49 13.25
CA VAL A 253 -0.68 -5.34 12.36
C VAL A 253 -1.87 -4.40 12.44
N SER A 254 -3.09 -4.92 12.34
CA SER A 254 -4.31 -4.11 12.38
C SER A 254 -4.40 -3.32 13.68
N LYS A 255 -4.14 -3.95 14.83
CA LYS A 255 -4.13 -3.29 16.15
C LYS A 255 -3.06 -2.20 16.24
N ALA A 256 -1.87 -2.42 15.66
CA ALA A 256 -0.78 -1.46 15.70
C ALA A 256 -1.07 -0.19 14.90
N TYR A 257 -1.76 -0.32 13.77
CA TYR A 257 -1.96 0.79 12.84
C TYR A 257 -3.39 1.37 12.81
N MET A 258 -4.39 0.73 13.43
CA MET A 258 -5.79 1.22 13.40
C MET A 258 -5.98 2.60 14.05
N MET A 259 -5.13 2.97 15.02
CA MET A 259 -5.16 4.28 15.68
C MET A 259 -3.99 5.17 15.25
N PHE A 260 -3.24 4.79 14.20
CA PHE A 260 -2.08 5.54 13.74
C PHE A 260 -2.48 6.91 13.22
N GLY A 261 -1.77 7.96 13.67
CA GLY A 261 -2.08 9.35 13.33
C GLY A 261 -3.01 10.09 14.29
N ILE A 262 -3.60 9.40 15.27
CA ILE A 262 -4.48 10.05 16.26
C ILE A 262 -3.62 10.71 17.36
N PRO A 263 -3.73 12.03 17.58
CA PRO A 263 -2.95 12.72 18.60
C PRO A 263 -3.21 12.17 20.01
N GLY A 264 -2.13 11.98 20.78
CA GLY A 264 -2.21 11.51 22.17
C GLY A 264 -2.38 10.00 22.35
N ILE A 265 -2.41 9.21 21.26
CA ILE A 265 -2.43 7.75 21.33
C ILE A 265 -1.03 7.20 21.05
N ASN A 266 -0.50 6.47 22.04
CA ASN A 266 0.75 5.73 21.87
C ASN A 266 0.56 4.61 20.86
N GLN A 267 1.42 4.55 19.85
CA GLN A 267 1.38 3.52 18.81
C GLN A 267 2.16 2.30 19.28
N PRO A 268 1.49 1.17 19.56
CA PRO A 268 2.21 -0.05 19.88
C PRO A 268 2.88 -0.60 18.62
N MET A 269 4.05 -1.22 18.77
CA MET A 269 4.65 -1.97 17.68
C MET A 269 3.77 -3.17 17.31
N ALA A 270 3.77 -3.56 16.04
CA ALA A 270 3.06 -4.75 15.58
C ALA A 270 3.59 -6.01 16.30
N GLN A 271 2.66 -6.78 16.87
CA GLN A 271 2.95 -8.01 17.60
C GLN A 271 1.92 -9.08 17.26
N ARG A 272 2.36 -10.33 17.10
CA ARG A 272 1.45 -11.45 16.82
C ARG A 272 0.51 -11.65 18.00
N ILE A 273 -0.80 -11.62 17.73
CA ILE A 273 -1.83 -11.93 18.72
C ILE A 273 -1.95 -13.45 18.80
N MET A 274 -1.76 -14.00 20.00
CA MET A 274 -1.95 -15.43 20.25
C MET A 274 -3.43 -15.73 20.50
N VAL A 275 -3.84 -16.96 20.22
CA VAL A 275 -5.17 -17.45 20.60
C VAL A 275 -5.37 -17.33 22.10
N SER A 276 -6.57 -16.94 22.53
CA SER A 276 -6.92 -16.87 23.94
C SER A 276 -6.74 -18.26 24.57
N GLN A 277 -5.93 -18.33 25.63
CA GLN A 277 -5.80 -19.53 26.46
C GLN A 277 -6.97 -19.66 27.46
N GLN A 278 -7.83 -18.64 27.55
CA GLN A 278 -9.06 -18.72 28.32
C GLN A 278 -10.10 -19.46 27.49
N GLY A 279 -10.53 -20.63 27.97
CA GLY A 279 -11.64 -21.36 27.38
C GLY A 279 -12.84 -20.43 27.29
N VAL A 280 -13.32 -20.19 26.06
CA VAL A 280 -14.58 -19.49 25.83
C VAL A 280 -15.64 -20.30 26.59
N PRO A 281 -16.36 -19.71 27.56
CA PRO A 281 -17.44 -20.44 28.21
C PRO A 281 -18.37 -20.94 27.11
N GLU A 282 -18.60 -22.26 27.05
CA GLU A 282 -19.62 -22.80 26.16
C GLU A 282 -20.91 -21.98 26.36
N PRO A 283 -21.62 -21.61 25.27
CA PRO A 283 -22.90 -20.93 25.40
C PRO A 283 -23.75 -21.76 26.35
N GLN A 284 -23.97 -21.26 27.57
CA GLN A 284 -24.85 -21.93 28.51
C GLN A 284 -26.18 -22.00 27.79
N HIS A 285 -26.62 -23.20 27.43
CA HIS A 285 -27.92 -23.43 26.84
C HIS A 285 -28.94 -22.96 27.87
N ILE A 286 -29.35 -21.70 27.79
CA ILE A 286 -30.35 -21.11 28.68
C ILE A 286 -31.58 -21.99 28.48
N PRO A 287 -32.00 -22.79 29.48
CA PRO A 287 -33.23 -23.53 29.33
C PRO A 287 -34.31 -22.47 29.16
N ILE A 288 -35.04 -22.49 28.05
CA ILE A 288 -36.24 -21.69 27.86
C ILE A 288 -37.21 -22.13 28.96
N ASN A 289 -37.15 -21.43 30.09
CA ASN A 289 -37.88 -21.78 31.28
C ASN A 289 -39.33 -21.31 31.06
N LYS A 290 -40.15 -22.21 30.51
CA LYS A 290 -41.61 -22.04 30.51
C LYS A 290 -42.09 -22.06 31.96
N GLY A 291 -42.24 -20.86 32.53
CA GLY A 291 -43.10 -20.56 33.67
C GLY A 291 -42.73 -21.22 35.00
N GLY A 292 -42.37 -20.43 36.01
CA GLY A 292 -42.22 -20.98 37.35
C GLY A 292 -41.84 -20.00 38.46
N LYS A 293 -42.85 -19.36 39.05
CA LYS A 293 -42.95 -18.89 40.45
C LYS A 293 -41.91 -17.87 40.94
N VAL A 294 -42.40 -16.65 41.11
CA VAL A 294 -41.76 -15.53 41.84
C VAL A 294 -41.22 -16.02 43.20
N PRO A 295 -39.91 -15.83 43.50
CA PRO A 295 -39.38 -16.17 44.81
C PRO A 295 -39.91 -15.18 45.86
N LYS A 296 -40.54 -15.74 46.91
CA LYS A 296 -40.99 -14.99 48.09
C LYS A 296 -39.83 -14.19 48.68
N THR A 297 -40.01 -12.88 48.79
CA THR A 297 -39.13 -11.98 49.53
C THR A 297 -39.06 -12.40 51.00
N ARG A 298 -37.89 -12.89 51.43
CA ARG A 298 -37.62 -13.17 52.84
C ARG A 298 -37.20 -11.85 53.50
N LYS A 299 -38.05 -11.35 54.40
CA LYS A 299 -37.80 -10.17 55.24
C LYS A 299 -36.46 -10.29 55.97
N THR A 300 -35.51 -9.40 55.69
CA THR A 300 -34.32 -9.23 56.53
C THR A 300 -34.67 -8.33 57.70
N ARG A 301 -34.49 -8.85 58.93
CA ARG A 301 -34.70 -8.15 60.20
C ARG A 301 -33.78 -6.93 60.29
N THR A 302 -34.37 -5.79 60.65
CA THR A 302 -33.71 -4.65 61.26
C THR A 302 -32.98 -5.09 62.53
N ILE A 303 -31.68 -4.80 62.63
CA ILE A 303 -30.95 -4.75 63.91
C ILE A 303 -30.51 -3.31 64.13
N ALA A 304 -30.81 -2.84 65.33
CA ALA A 304 -30.71 -1.47 65.79
C ALA A 304 -29.27 -1.05 66.15
N LYS A 305 -29.11 0.28 66.19
CA LYS A 305 -27.99 1.10 66.67
C LYS A 305 -27.32 0.62 67.97
N GLY A 306 -25.99 0.78 68.02
CA GLY A 306 -25.20 1.11 69.22
C GLY A 306 -23.82 1.65 68.78
N LYS A 307 -23.57 2.97 68.70
CA LYS A 307 -23.21 4.00 69.71
C LYS A 307 -21.76 3.91 70.25
N GLY A 308 -20.99 4.97 69.95
CA GLY A 308 -19.81 5.45 70.71
C GLY A 308 -18.47 5.26 69.99
N GLY A 309 -17.61 6.26 69.75
CA GLY A 309 -17.62 7.67 70.10
C GLY A 309 -16.31 8.37 69.63
N LYS A 310 -16.48 9.62 69.18
CA LYS A 310 -15.60 10.82 69.18
C LYS A 310 -14.06 10.72 69.13
N SER A 311 -13.49 11.46 68.16
CA SER A 311 -12.56 12.62 68.30
C SER A 311 -11.63 12.68 67.06
N ASP A 312 -11.07 13.79 66.59
CA ASP A 312 -11.47 15.19 66.47
C ASP A 312 -10.69 15.79 65.27
N ALA A 313 -11.10 16.97 64.83
CA ALA A 313 -10.74 17.70 63.60
C ALA A 313 -9.24 18.02 63.33
N LYS A 314 -8.84 18.13 62.03
CA LYS A 314 -8.61 19.44 61.35
C LYS A 314 -8.08 19.38 59.89
N LYS A 315 -8.78 20.18 59.06
CA LYS A 315 -8.35 21.07 57.95
C LYS A 315 -7.68 20.51 56.68
N GLY A 316 -8.34 20.77 55.54
CA GLY A 316 -7.71 20.88 54.22
C GLY A 316 -8.74 21.14 53.11
N THR A 317 -8.88 22.41 52.72
CA THR A 317 -9.69 23.01 51.64
C THR A 317 -9.58 22.35 50.26
N ALA A 318 -10.72 22.12 49.58
CA ALA A 318 -11.05 22.62 48.23
C ALA A 318 -12.41 22.07 47.76
N ALA A 319 -13.24 22.93 47.19
CA ALA A 319 -14.56 22.61 46.66
C ALA A 319 -14.61 22.88 45.14
N LYS A 320 -15.43 22.05 44.47
CA LYS A 320 -16.05 22.18 43.13
C LYS A 320 -15.09 21.96 41.96
N THR A 321 -15.33 21.09 40.98
CA THR A 321 -16.53 20.48 40.33
C THR A 321 -16.06 19.15 39.71
N GLY A 322 -16.80 18.07 39.45
CA GLY A 322 -18.21 17.81 39.18
C GLY A 322 -18.26 16.80 38.03
N SER A 323 -18.39 15.49 38.32
CA SER A 323 -18.82 14.47 37.34
C SER A 323 -19.06 13.14 38.07
N THR A 324 -20.32 12.87 38.37
CA THR A 324 -20.83 11.56 38.75
C THR A 324 -20.88 10.66 37.52
N TRP A 325 -19.99 9.68 37.44
CA TRP A 325 -20.16 8.54 36.53
C TRP A 325 -21.11 7.55 37.21
N ASP A 326 -22.30 7.42 36.64
CA ASP A 326 -23.37 6.53 37.07
C ASP A 326 -23.04 5.11 36.60
N GLU A 327 -22.74 4.21 37.55
CA GLU A 327 -22.23 2.86 37.33
C GLU A 327 -23.35 1.84 37.05
N ASN A 328 -24.45 2.27 36.41
CA ASN A 328 -25.65 1.45 36.25
C ASN A 328 -26.32 1.46 34.87
N SER A 329 -25.62 1.91 33.82
CA SER A 329 -26.13 1.85 32.44
C SER A 329 -25.50 0.69 31.65
N ARG A 330 -25.71 -0.54 32.11
CA ARG A 330 -25.53 -1.75 31.28
C ARG A 330 -26.90 -2.27 30.88
N HIS A 331 -27.41 -1.80 29.76
CA HIS A 331 -28.48 -2.51 29.06
C HIS A 331 -27.87 -3.63 28.20
N PRO A 332 -28.41 -4.86 28.24
CA PRO A 332 -27.97 -5.92 27.34
C PRO A 332 -28.39 -5.58 25.91
N TYR A 333 -27.45 -5.80 24.98
CA TYR A 333 -27.62 -5.68 23.54
C TYR A 333 -28.86 -6.48 23.09
N SER A 334 -29.86 -5.79 22.55
CA SER A 334 -31.00 -6.42 21.86
C SER A 334 -30.63 -6.56 20.39
N GLU A 335 -30.38 -7.79 19.94
CA GLU A 335 -30.35 -8.11 18.52
C GLU A 335 -31.72 -7.80 17.91
N LYS A 336 -31.77 -6.83 17.01
CA LYS A 336 -32.82 -6.75 15.99
C LYS A 336 -32.13 -6.79 14.64
N SER A 337 -32.40 -7.88 13.94
CA SER A 337 -32.13 -8.10 12.53
C SER A 337 -32.63 -6.92 11.71
N PHE A 338 -31.76 -6.38 10.86
CA PHE A 338 -32.17 -5.51 9.77
C PHE A 338 -32.57 -6.42 8.61
N ASP A 339 -33.88 -6.58 8.43
CA ASP A 339 -34.46 -7.09 7.19
C ASP A 339 -34.28 -6.02 6.11
N LEU A 340 -33.57 -6.39 5.03
CA LEU A 340 -33.48 -5.58 3.81
C LEU A 340 -34.69 -5.91 2.95
N ASP A 341 -35.71 -5.07 3.01
CA ASP A 341 -36.80 -5.09 2.05
C ASP A 341 -36.28 -4.65 0.68
N SER A 342 -36.65 -5.45 -0.32
CA SER A 342 -36.36 -5.24 -1.74
C SER A 342 -37.44 -4.36 -2.35
N GLU A 343 -37.07 -3.24 -2.96
CA GLU A 343 -37.74 -2.64 -4.13
C GLU A 343 -36.71 -2.02 -5.08
#